data_AF-A0A0Q5MZQ2-F1
#
_entry.id   AF-A0A0Q5MZQ2-F1
#
_cell.length_a   1.000
_cell.length_b   1.000
_cell.length_c   1.000
_cell.angle_alpha   90.00
_cell.angle_beta   90.00
_cell.angle_gamma   90.00
#
_symmetry.space_group_name_H-M   'P 1'
#
loop_
_entity.id
_entity.type
_entity.pdbx_description
1 polymer ?
#
loop_
_entity_poly.entity_id
_entity_poly.type
_entity_poly.pdbx_seq_one_letter_code
_entity_poly.pdbx_strand_id
1 'polypeptide(L)'
;MAERITLSMREPVQAHKALMHAWTHAKAWLMAGHRLVLEVRPETRRDGHNRHFHSLIGQISRQLGGQLADAEDAKRILISAFKIDTRNDPDLAEDWAKFGEVRMGHGLRGEVVLMGVQSRDFTIKLARAFIEWLYAFGVEQGVQFKAWEGDQ
;
A
#
# COMPACT_ATOMS: atom_id res chain seq x y z
N MET A 1 -1.06 -13.37 11.92
CA MET A 1 -0.38 -12.53 10.92
C MET A 1 1.11 -12.63 11.22
N ALA A 2 1.95 -13.08 10.28
CA ALA A 2 3.39 -13.11 10.53
C ALA A 2 3.89 -11.66 10.56
N GLU A 3 4.51 -11.26 11.65
CA GLU A 3 5.14 -9.94 11.79
C GLU A 3 6.22 -9.81 10.69
N ARG A 4 6.02 -8.87 9.76
CA ARG A 4 6.96 -8.58 8.68
C ARG A 4 7.64 -7.25 8.98
N ILE A 5 8.96 -7.27 9.03
CA ILE A 5 9.77 -6.04 9.14
C ILE A 5 10.35 -5.74 7.76
N THR A 6 10.20 -4.51 7.29
CA THR A 6 10.80 -4.02 6.03
C THR A 6 11.55 -2.73 6.33
N LEU A 7 12.83 -2.68 5.98
CA LEU A 7 13.73 -1.55 6.29
C LEU A 7 14.37 -1.07 4.98
N SER A 8 14.34 0.23 4.72
CA SER A 8 15.07 0.83 3.61
C SER A 8 16.54 0.99 3.95
N MET A 9 17.42 0.78 2.97
CA MET A 9 18.87 0.88 3.12
C MET A 9 19.40 1.89 2.10
N ARG A 10 19.75 3.09 2.55
CA ARG A 10 20.17 4.19 1.64
C ARG A 10 21.64 4.51 1.72
N GLU A 11 22.18 4.52 2.94
CA GLU A 11 23.60 4.79 3.18
C GLU A 11 24.21 3.70 4.07
N PRO A 12 25.51 3.39 3.92
CA PRO A 12 26.12 2.22 4.56
C PRO A 12 25.95 2.18 6.08
N VAL A 13 26.03 3.33 6.77
CA VAL A 13 25.92 3.38 8.23
C VAL A 13 24.48 3.12 8.68
N GLN A 14 23.51 3.76 8.03
CA GLN A 14 22.09 3.51 8.22
C GLN A 14 21.70 2.07 7.89
N ALA A 15 22.22 1.49 6.81
CA ALA A 15 21.96 0.11 6.41
C ALA A 15 22.51 -0.89 7.45
N HIS A 16 23.70 -0.63 7.99
CA HIS A 16 24.26 -1.43 9.07
C HIS A 16 23.37 -1.40 10.32
N LYS A 17 22.91 -0.21 10.73
CA LYS A 17 21.96 -0.07 11.85
C LYS A 17 20.65 -0.83 11.59
N ALA A 18 20.13 -0.77 10.36
CA ALA A 18 18.93 -1.50 9.97
C ALA A 18 19.12 -3.02 10.07
N LEU A 19 20.26 -3.57 9.62
CA LEU A 19 20.59 -4.99 9.76
C LEU A 19 20.65 -5.42 11.23
N MET A 20 21.29 -4.63 12.09
CA MET A 20 21.39 -4.93 13.52
C MET A 20 20.03 -4.87 14.22
N HIS A 21 19.17 -3.95 13.80
CA HIS A 21 17.79 -3.89 14.28
C HIS A 21 17.00 -5.14 13.86
N ALA A 22 17.06 -5.51 12.57
CA ALA A 22 16.42 -6.73 12.06
C ALA A 22 16.93 -7.99 12.77
N TRP A 23 18.23 -8.07 13.05
CA TRP A 23 18.84 -9.19 13.77
C TRP A 23 18.28 -9.35 15.19
N THR A 24 18.04 -8.25 15.91
CA THR A 24 17.47 -8.30 17.26
C THR A 24 16.13 -9.03 17.28
N HIS A 25 15.26 -8.75 16.31
CA HIS A 25 13.96 -9.42 16.15
C HIS A 25 14.12 -10.86 15.66
N ALA A 26 14.95 -11.05 14.63
CA ALA A 26 15.21 -12.36 14.03
C ALA A 26 15.73 -13.36 15.08
N LYS A 27 16.64 -12.93 15.96
CA LYS A 27 17.18 -13.77 17.03
C LYS A 27 16.07 -14.29 17.95
N ALA A 28 15.14 -13.43 18.39
CA ALA A 28 14.03 -13.83 19.25
C ALA A 28 13.15 -14.89 18.57
N TRP A 29 12.83 -14.69 17.30
CA TRP A 29 12.02 -15.66 16.54
C TRP A 29 12.75 -16.98 16.28
N LEU A 30 14.05 -16.94 15.97
CA LEU A 30 14.86 -18.14 15.79
C LEU A 30 14.96 -18.97 17.07
N MET A 31 15.14 -18.30 18.22
CA MET A 31 15.13 -18.96 19.54
C MET A 31 13.78 -19.62 19.87
N ALA A 32 12.68 -19.06 19.37
CA ALA A 32 11.34 -19.64 19.46
C ALA A 32 11.07 -20.74 18.39
N GLY A 33 12.06 -21.10 17.56
CA GLY A 33 11.95 -22.17 16.57
C GLY A 33 11.33 -21.76 15.23
N HIS A 34 11.11 -20.46 14.99
CA HIS A 34 10.60 -19.99 13.69
C HIS A 34 11.67 -20.09 12.59
N ARG A 35 11.22 -20.32 11.36
CA ARG A 35 12.07 -20.25 10.16
C ARG A 35 11.92 -18.87 9.54
N LEU A 36 13.05 -18.20 9.30
CA LEU A 36 13.08 -16.84 8.77
C LEU A 36 13.67 -16.80 7.36
N VAL A 37 13.26 -15.80 6.60
CA VAL A 37 13.80 -15.47 5.26
C VAL A 37 14.29 -14.03 5.32
N LEU A 38 15.53 -13.79 4.89
CA LEU A 38 16.09 -12.45 4.69
C LEU A 38 16.19 -12.17 3.19
N GLU A 39 15.61 -11.08 2.74
CA GLU A 39 15.65 -10.64 1.34
C GLU A 39 16.28 -9.25 1.27
N VAL A 40 17.33 -9.12 0.46
CA VAL A 40 17.96 -7.83 0.13
C VAL A 40 17.84 -7.65 -1.37
N ARG A 41 17.19 -6.55 -1.79
CA ARG A 41 16.97 -6.23 -3.19
C ARG A 41 17.08 -4.72 -3.41
N PRO A 42 17.43 -4.28 -4.63
CA PRO A 42 17.34 -2.87 -5.00
C PRO A 42 15.91 -2.35 -4.81
N GLU A 43 15.81 -1.09 -4.38
CA GLU A 43 14.53 -0.38 -4.38
C GLU A 43 14.13 -0.02 -5.81
N THR A 44 12.88 -0.30 -6.18
CA THR A 44 12.30 0.14 -7.44
C THR A 44 11.49 1.41 -7.23
N ARG A 45 11.32 2.23 -8.27
CA ARG A 45 10.42 3.40 -8.23
C ARG A 45 9.00 3.04 -7.79
N ARG A 46 8.58 1.81 -8.09
CA ARG A 46 7.28 1.26 -7.71
C ARG A 46 7.17 1.02 -6.20
N ASP A 47 8.26 0.61 -5.55
CA ASP A 47 8.29 0.46 -4.10
C ASP A 47 8.12 1.82 -3.41
N GLY A 48 8.73 2.88 -3.95
CA GLY A 48 8.56 4.25 -3.47
C GLY A 48 7.09 4.70 -3.46
N HIS A 49 6.40 4.60 -4.62
CA HIS A 49 4.98 4.96 -4.69
C HIS A 49 4.11 4.08 -3.78
N ASN A 50 4.40 2.78 -3.70
CA ASN A 50 3.67 1.87 -2.81
C ASN A 50 3.82 2.32 -1.35
N ARG A 51 5.03 2.57 -0.87
CA ARG A 51 5.25 3.07 0.50
C ARG A 51 4.51 4.39 0.73
N HIS A 52 4.49 5.27 -0.27
CA HIS A 52 3.83 6.57 -0.17
C HIS A 52 2.33 6.45 0.01
N PHE A 53 1.60 5.81 -0.94
CA PHE A 53 0.15 5.71 -0.78
C PHE A 53 -0.24 4.86 0.42
N HIS A 54 0.53 3.84 0.80
CA HIS A 54 0.27 3.08 2.03
C HIS A 54 0.41 3.94 3.29
N SER A 55 1.39 4.84 3.33
CA SER A 55 1.52 5.82 4.41
C SER A 55 0.32 6.76 4.46
N LEU A 56 -0.13 7.28 3.31
CA LEU A 56 -1.31 8.16 3.23
C LEU A 56 -2.58 7.45 3.71
N ILE A 57 -2.83 6.22 3.24
CA ILE A 57 -3.97 5.41 3.69
C ILE A 57 -3.93 5.20 5.20
N GLY A 58 -2.76 4.89 5.78
CA GLY A 58 -2.62 4.74 7.23
C GLY A 58 -2.88 6.04 7.99
N GLN A 59 -2.56 7.20 7.40
CA GLN A 59 -2.88 8.51 8.00
C GLN A 59 -4.38 8.84 7.93
N ILE A 60 -5.03 8.55 6.80
CA ILE A 60 -6.48 8.68 6.62
C ILE A 60 -7.23 7.78 7.61
N SER A 61 -6.83 6.51 7.66
CA SER A 61 -7.46 5.47 8.49
C SER A 61 -7.47 5.83 9.98
N ARG A 62 -6.35 6.38 10.48
CA ARG A 62 -6.23 6.84 11.87
C ARG A 62 -7.09 8.06 12.21
N GLN A 63 -7.50 8.86 11.22
CA GLN A 63 -8.18 10.14 11.44
C GLN A 63 -9.68 10.07 11.16
N LEU A 64 -10.12 9.38 10.11
CA LEU A 64 -11.54 9.36 9.70
C LEU A 64 -12.35 8.25 10.38
N GLY A 65 -11.73 7.16 10.82
CA GLY A 65 -12.43 6.04 11.46
C GLY A 65 -13.54 5.43 10.59
N GLY A 66 -14.58 4.87 11.23
CA GLY A 66 -15.72 4.27 10.53
C GLY A 66 -15.32 3.11 9.62
N GLN A 67 -15.81 3.10 8.38
CA GLN A 67 -15.45 2.08 7.37
C GLN A 67 -13.97 2.15 6.95
N LEU A 68 -13.28 3.26 7.25
CA LEU A 68 -11.86 3.45 6.96
C LEU A 68 -10.96 3.17 8.18
N ALA A 69 -11.52 2.72 9.31
CA ALA A 69 -10.76 2.51 10.54
C ALA A 69 -9.69 1.40 10.43
N ASP A 70 -9.92 0.40 9.60
CA ASP A 70 -8.91 -0.61 9.26
C ASP A 70 -8.17 -0.22 7.98
N ALA A 71 -6.83 -0.30 7.99
CA ALA A 71 -6.01 0.16 6.88
C ALA A 71 -6.12 -0.72 5.62
N GLU A 72 -6.37 -2.03 5.78
CA GLU A 72 -6.51 -2.95 4.66
C GLU A 72 -7.87 -2.77 3.98
N ASP A 73 -8.93 -2.58 4.76
CA ASP A 73 -10.25 -2.25 4.24
C ASP A 73 -10.28 -0.83 3.64
N ALA A 74 -9.69 0.15 4.32
CA ALA A 74 -9.58 1.52 3.82
C ALA A 74 -8.90 1.56 2.45
N LYS A 75 -7.82 0.79 2.25
CA LYS A 75 -7.16 0.67 0.95
C LYS A 75 -8.13 0.23 -0.15
N ARG A 76 -8.95 -0.79 0.10
CA ARG A 76 -9.89 -1.32 -0.89
C ARG A 76 -10.98 -0.30 -1.23
N ILE A 77 -11.50 0.37 -0.20
CA ILE A 77 -12.55 1.39 -0.34
C ILE A 77 -12.01 2.60 -1.12
N LEU A 78 -10.83 3.10 -0.75
CA LEU A 78 -10.19 4.25 -1.41
C LEU A 78 -9.83 3.95 -2.87
N ILE A 79 -9.33 2.74 -3.19
CA ILE A 79 -9.10 2.32 -4.58
C ILE A 79 -10.42 2.27 -5.37
N SER A 80 -11.50 1.80 -4.74
CA SER A 80 -12.82 1.76 -5.38
C SER A 80 -13.34 3.16 -5.69
N ALA A 81 -13.23 4.09 -4.74
CA ALA A 81 -13.61 5.49 -4.93
C ALA A 81 -12.76 6.15 -6.03
N PHE A 82 -11.44 6.03 -5.94
CA PHE A 82 -10.50 6.52 -6.96
C PHE A 82 -10.85 6.01 -8.36
N LYS A 83 -11.17 4.73 -8.52
CA LYS A 83 -11.60 4.18 -9.82
C LYS A 83 -12.89 4.83 -10.31
N ILE A 84 -13.89 5.00 -9.44
CA ILE A 84 -15.17 5.60 -9.83
C ILE A 84 -14.95 7.03 -10.33
N ASP A 85 -14.14 7.81 -9.63
CA ASP A 85 -13.87 9.21 -9.94
C ASP A 85 -13.05 9.38 -11.24
N THR A 86 -12.12 8.46 -11.51
CA THR A 86 -11.12 8.64 -12.58
C THR A 86 -11.25 7.70 -13.77
N ARG A 87 -12.16 6.71 -13.75
CA ARG A 87 -12.31 5.75 -14.86
C ARG A 87 -12.63 6.38 -16.21
N ASN A 88 -13.27 7.55 -16.21
CA ASN A 88 -13.67 8.29 -17.40
C ASN A 88 -12.72 9.45 -17.72
N ASP A 89 -11.69 9.66 -16.92
CA ASP A 89 -10.67 10.66 -17.17
C ASP A 89 -9.91 10.27 -18.46
N PRO A 90 -9.86 11.12 -19.49
CA PRO A 90 -9.15 10.82 -20.74
C PRO A 90 -7.68 10.43 -20.51
N ASP A 91 -7.03 10.98 -19.49
CA ASP A 91 -5.63 10.68 -19.20
C ASP A 91 -5.45 9.32 -18.52
N LEU A 92 -6.47 8.77 -17.86
CA LEU A 92 -6.38 7.52 -17.10
C LEU A 92 -7.22 6.38 -17.68
N ALA A 93 -8.12 6.66 -18.62
CA ALA A 93 -9.05 5.70 -19.20
C ALA A 93 -8.34 4.49 -19.81
N GLU A 94 -7.25 4.70 -20.55
CA GLU A 94 -6.45 3.60 -21.13
C GLU A 94 -5.79 2.72 -20.08
N ASP A 95 -5.33 3.31 -18.97
CA ASP A 95 -4.77 2.55 -17.87
C ASP A 95 -5.86 1.77 -17.12
N TRP A 96 -7.05 2.35 -16.96
CA TRP A 96 -8.21 1.68 -16.36
C TRP A 96 -8.77 0.54 -17.21
N ALA A 97 -8.73 0.68 -18.54
CA ALA A 97 -9.17 -0.36 -19.47
C ALA A 97 -8.46 -1.71 -19.23
N LYS A 98 -7.21 -1.69 -18.73
CA LYS A 98 -6.41 -2.89 -18.43
C LYS A 98 -6.96 -3.72 -17.26
N PHE A 99 -7.75 -3.12 -16.37
CA PHE A 99 -8.28 -3.78 -15.18
C PHE A 99 -9.62 -4.48 -15.43
N GLY A 100 -10.30 -4.13 -16.52
CA GLY A 100 -11.66 -4.58 -16.79
C GLY A 100 -12.68 -4.13 -15.74
N GLU A 101 -13.86 -4.75 -15.79
CA GLU A 101 -14.93 -4.52 -14.84
C GLU A 101 -14.69 -5.26 -13.51
N VAL A 102 -15.43 -4.89 -12.47
CA VAL A 102 -15.41 -5.60 -11.19
C VAL A 102 -15.84 -7.04 -11.44
N ARG A 103 -14.96 -7.99 -11.10
CA ARG A 103 -15.22 -9.41 -11.31
C ARG A 103 -15.89 -9.98 -10.06
N MET A 104 -17.07 -10.56 -10.23
CA MET A 104 -17.71 -11.41 -9.22
C MET A 104 -17.46 -12.87 -9.58
N GLY A 105 -16.94 -13.63 -8.63
CA GLY A 105 -16.74 -15.07 -8.77
C GLY A 105 -17.56 -15.85 -7.74
N HIS A 106 -17.69 -17.15 -7.97
CA HIS A 106 -18.18 -18.06 -6.94
C HIS A 106 -16.99 -18.60 -6.14
N GLY A 107 -17.09 -18.47 -4.82
CA GLY A 107 -16.17 -19.14 -3.92
C GLY A 107 -16.40 -20.65 -3.92
N LEU A 108 -15.43 -21.37 -3.34
CA LEU A 108 -15.43 -22.83 -3.35
C LEU A 108 -16.59 -23.45 -2.55
N ARG A 109 -17.32 -22.64 -1.77
CA ARG A 109 -18.49 -23.06 -0.98
C ARG A 109 -19.79 -22.38 -1.46
N GLY A 110 -19.78 -21.78 -2.66
CA GLY A 110 -20.96 -21.17 -3.28
C GLY A 110 -21.22 -19.72 -2.89
N GLU A 111 -20.39 -19.13 -2.04
CA GLU A 111 -20.43 -17.71 -1.70
C GLU A 111 -20.04 -16.80 -2.88
N VAL A 112 -20.47 -15.53 -2.86
CA VAL A 112 -20.03 -14.55 -3.86
C VAL A 112 -18.72 -13.93 -3.39
N VAL A 113 -17.71 -13.94 -4.26
CA VAL A 113 -16.41 -13.31 -4.02
C VAL A 113 -16.26 -12.12 -4.95
N LEU A 114 -16.12 -10.93 -4.36
CA LEU A 114 -15.80 -9.71 -5.09
C LEU A 114 -14.28 -9.62 -5.32
N MET A 115 -13.86 -9.74 -6.57
CA MET A 115 -12.48 -9.49 -6.98
C MET A 115 -12.36 -8.04 -7.46
N GLY A 116 -12.06 -7.17 -6.49
CA GLY A 116 -11.77 -5.76 -6.74
C GLY A 116 -10.43 -5.55 -7.45
N VAL A 117 -10.20 -4.30 -7.84
CA VAL A 117 -8.92 -3.84 -8.38
C VAL A 117 -7.83 -3.98 -7.32
N GLN A 118 -6.67 -4.51 -7.70
CA GLN A 118 -5.52 -4.64 -6.82
C GLN A 118 -4.47 -3.58 -7.14
N SER A 119 -4.00 -2.86 -6.11
CA SER A 119 -2.90 -1.89 -6.28
C SER A 119 -1.59 -2.53 -6.74
N ARG A 120 -1.44 -3.85 -6.60
CA ARG A 120 -0.32 -4.61 -7.17
C ARG A 120 -0.35 -4.69 -8.70
N ASP A 121 -1.40 -4.22 -9.35
CA ASP A 121 -1.48 -4.21 -10.82
C ASP A 121 -1.44 -2.77 -11.35
N PHE A 122 -1.32 -1.76 -10.47
CA PHE A 122 -1.20 -0.37 -10.85
C PHE A 122 0.04 -0.12 -11.71
N THR A 123 -0.17 0.59 -12.81
CA THR A 123 0.92 1.21 -13.55
C THR A 123 1.52 2.34 -12.72
N ILE A 124 2.74 2.76 -13.05
CA ILE A 124 3.39 3.90 -12.38
C ILE A 124 2.52 5.16 -12.48
N LYS A 125 1.85 5.36 -13.63
CA LYS A 125 0.95 6.49 -13.86
C LYS A 125 -0.26 6.46 -12.92
N LEU A 126 -0.96 5.32 -12.83
CA LEU A 126 -2.07 5.17 -11.88
C LEU A 126 -1.63 5.31 -10.43
N ALA A 127 -0.47 4.77 -10.05
CA ALA A 127 0.03 4.90 -8.69
C ALA A 127 0.29 6.36 -8.28
N ARG A 128 0.80 7.19 -9.21
CA ARG A 128 0.99 8.63 -9.00
C ARG A 128 -0.33 9.39 -8.90
N ALA A 129 -1.23 9.15 -9.86
CA ALA A 129 -2.57 9.73 -9.84
C ALA A 129 -3.33 9.36 -8.55
N PHE A 130 -3.15 8.13 -8.05
CA PHE A 130 -3.75 7.71 -6.79
C PHE A 130 -3.18 8.45 -5.58
N ILE A 131 -1.87 8.73 -5.54
CA ILE A 131 -1.26 9.55 -4.48
C ILE A 131 -1.85 10.95 -4.47
N GLU A 132 -1.94 11.59 -5.64
CA GLU A 132 -2.52 12.93 -5.80
C GLU A 132 -3.99 12.94 -5.35
N TRP A 133 -4.76 11.94 -5.79
CA TRP A 133 -6.16 11.78 -5.39
C TRP A 133 -6.30 11.56 -3.87
N LEU A 134 -5.42 10.79 -3.22
CA LEU A 134 -5.45 10.59 -1.77
C LEU A 134 -5.19 11.89 -1.00
N TYR A 135 -4.29 12.75 -1.50
CA TYR A 135 -4.09 14.07 -0.92
C TYR A 135 -5.34 14.93 -1.04
N ALA A 136 -5.94 14.98 -2.24
CA ALA A 136 -7.17 15.74 -2.48
C ALA A 136 -8.31 15.26 -1.57
N PHE A 137 -8.60 13.96 -1.59
CA PHE A 137 -9.60 13.32 -0.74
C PHE A 137 -9.35 13.60 0.74
N GLY A 138 -8.11 13.41 1.21
CA GLY A 138 -7.78 13.63 2.62
C GLY A 138 -7.99 15.09 3.04
N VAL A 139 -7.56 16.06 2.21
CA VAL A 139 -7.76 17.49 2.49
C VAL A 139 -9.25 17.84 2.54
N GLU A 140 -10.06 17.33 1.60
CA GLU A 140 -11.52 17.51 1.60
C GLU A 140 -12.19 16.94 2.85
N GLN A 141 -11.68 15.81 3.36
CA GLN A 141 -12.16 15.18 4.59
C GLN A 141 -11.52 15.74 5.87
N GLY A 142 -10.68 16.79 5.78
CA GLY A 142 -10.03 17.43 6.93
C GLY A 142 -8.86 16.66 7.54
N VAL A 143 -8.31 15.66 6.83
CA VAL A 143 -7.14 14.88 7.24
C VAL A 143 -5.89 15.74 7.20
N GLN A 144 -5.14 15.75 8.31
CA GLN A 144 -3.84 16.43 8.40
C GLN A 144 -2.73 15.44 8.04
N PHE A 145 -2.09 15.65 6.89
CA PHE A 145 -0.98 14.82 6.44
C PHE A 145 0.36 15.29 6.99
N LYS A 146 1.18 14.35 7.42
CA LYS A 146 2.61 14.57 7.70
C LYS A 146 3.39 14.65 6.37
N ALA A 147 4.48 15.40 6.39
CA ALA A 147 5.40 15.47 5.26
C ALA A 147 5.88 14.06 4.86
N TRP A 148 5.99 13.83 3.56
CA TRP A 148 6.51 12.56 3.04
C TRP A 148 8.03 12.53 3.21
N GLU A 149 8.53 11.63 4.05
CA GLU A 149 9.97 11.44 4.30
C GLU A 149 10.61 10.39 3.38
N GLY A 150 9.84 9.78 2.47
CA GLY A 150 10.30 8.63 1.68
C GLY A 150 11.26 8.96 0.54
N ASP A 151 11.46 10.23 0.18
CA ASP A 151 12.48 10.66 -0.79
C ASP A 151 13.83 11.05 -0.14
N GLN A 152 13.96 11.01 1.20
CA GLN A 152 15.23 11.24 1.92
C GLN A 152 16.01 9.95 2.16
#